data_AF-A0A829ZMH9-F1
#
_entry.id   AF-A0A829ZMH9-F1
#
_cell.length_a   1.000
_cell.length_b   1.000
_cell.length_c   1.000
_cell.angle_alpha   90.00
_cell.angle_beta   90.00
_cell.angle_gamma   90.00
#
_symmetry.space_group_name_H-M   'P 1'
#
loop_
_entity.id
_entity.type
_entity.pdbx_description
1 polymer ?
#
loop_
_entity_poly.entity_id
_entity_poly.type
_entity_poly.pdbx_seq_one_letter_code
_entity_poly.pdbx_strand_id
1 'polypeptide(L)'
;MSQADVNAIFDKIRESWPERDPALEGLGSVLDELQRDQDKKFGIEFECGDCCKKVINGSKLFFIKNFAVLLPDRGDSLLLKVFSGSKLVEQQILRAIIIPAGRICAVEINPVQIDS
;
A
#
# COMPACT_ATOMS: atom_id res chain seq x y z
N MET A 1 6.95 -20.53 17.40
CA MET A 1 7.42 -20.64 16.00
C MET A 1 8.92 -20.46 16.00
N SER A 2 9.67 -21.31 15.30
CA SER A 2 11.13 -21.24 15.27
C SER A 2 11.62 -20.27 14.20
N GLN A 3 12.85 -19.76 14.34
CA GLN A 3 13.49 -18.90 13.33
C GLN A 3 13.56 -19.57 11.95
N ALA A 4 13.68 -20.90 11.92
CA ALA A 4 13.71 -21.69 10.70
C ALA A 4 12.36 -21.67 9.97
N ASP A 5 11.24 -21.69 10.70
CA ASP A 5 9.89 -21.65 10.11
C ASP A 5 9.65 -20.29 9.43
N VAL A 6 10.12 -19.21 10.05
CA VAL A 6 10.02 -17.85 9.50
C VAL A 6 10.84 -17.73 8.20
N ASN A 7 12.08 -18.24 8.20
CA ASN A 7 12.95 -18.19 7.03
C ASN A 7 12.38 -19.01 5.86
N ALA A 8 11.82 -20.20 6.14
CA ALA A 8 11.19 -21.03 5.11
C ALA A 8 9.96 -20.36 4.47
N ILE A 9 9.21 -19.56 5.24
CA ILE A 9 8.11 -18.75 4.71
C ILE A 9 8.66 -17.65 3.80
N PHE A 10 9.74 -16.96 4.21
CA PHE A 10 10.38 -15.92 3.39
C PHE A 10 10.96 -16.47 2.07
N ASP A 11 11.55 -17.66 2.09
CA ASP A 11 12.13 -18.27 0.88
C ASP A 11 11.06 -18.71 -0.12
N LYS A 12 9.96 -19.31 0.34
CA LYS A 12 8.79 -19.61 -0.52
C LYS A 12 8.16 -18.36 -1.14
N ILE A 13 8.18 -17.24 -0.41
CA ILE A 13 7.72 -15.96 -0.92
C ILE A 13 8.65 -15.46 -2.03
N ARG A 14 9.98 -15.57 -1.87
CA ARG A 14 10.97 -15.15 -2.89
C ARG A 14 10.88 -15.94 -4.19
N GLU A 15 10.65 -17.25 -4.12
CA GLU A 15 10.56 -18.12 -5.31
C GLU A 15 9.30 -17.87 -6.16
N SER A 16 8.27 -17.27 -5.56
CA SER A 16 6.99 -16.95 -6.23
C SER A 16 6.97 -15.52 -6.82
N TRP A 17 8.07 -14.78 -6.76
CA TRP A 17 8.11 -13.40 -7.22
C TRP A 17 8.31 -13.31 -8.74
N PRO A 18 7.41 -12.63 -9.47
CA PRO A 18 7.65 -12.33 -10.89
C PRO A 18 8.84 -11.37 -11.03
N GLU A 19 9.48 -11.43 -12.20
CA GLU A 19 10.51 -10.46 -12.61
C GLU A 19 9.99 -9.03 -12.45
N ARG A 20 10.90 -8.12 -12.06
CA ARG A 20 10.56 -6.74 -11.68
C ARG A 20 9.79 -6.05 -12.82
N ASP A 21 8.61 -5.51 -12.50
CA ASP A 21 7.79 -4.80 -13.47
C ASP A 21 8.39 -3.41 -13.75
N PRO A 22 8.78 -3.10 -15.01
CA PRO A 22 9.37 -1.81 -15.37
C PRO A 22 8.43 -0.61 -15.14
N ALA A 23 7.11 -0.82 -15.07
CA ALA A 23 6.17 0.25 -14.70
C ALA A 23 6.35 0.71 -13.24
N LEU A 24 6.80 -0.18 -12.35
CA LEU A 24 7.07 0.14 -10.95
C LEU A 24 8.38 0.91 -10.76
N GLU A 25 9.37 0.70 -11.63
CA GLU A 25 10.63 1.46 -11.58
C GLU A 25 10.41 2.94 -11.92
N GLY A 26 9.55 3.26 -12.90
CA GLY A 26 9.17 4.63 -13.22
C GLY A 26 8.31 5.31 -12.14
N LEU A 27 7.49 4.54 -11.42
CA LEU A 27 6.69 5.04 -10.30
C LEU A 27 7.57 5.52 -9.13
N GLY A 28 8.70 4.84 -8.88
CA GLY A 28 9.64 5.23 -7.82
C GLY A 28 10.12 6.67 -7.94
N SER A 29 10.59 7.07 -9.13
CA SER A 29 11.08 8.44 -9.37
C SER A 29 9.98 9.49 -9.26
N VAL A 30 8.75 9.17 -9.71
CA VAL A 30 7.61 10.10 -9.61
C VAL A 30 7.22 10.30 -8.15
N LEU A 31 7.23 9.23 -7.35
CA LEU A 31 6.91 9.31 -5.93
C LEU A 31 7.97 10.06 -5.13
N ASP A 32 9.25 9.90 -5.47
CA ASP A 32 10.35 10.64 -4.87
C ASP A 32 10.21 12.15 -5.13
N GLU A 33 9.77 12.56 -6.33
CA GLU A 33 9.46 13.96 -6.62
C GLU A 33 8.23 14.46 -5.86
N LEU A 34 7.19 13.64 -5.78
CA LEU A 34 5.97 14.00 -5.08
C LEU A 34 6.20 14.19 -3.58
N GLN A 35 7.06 13.38 -2.95
CA GLN A 35 7.36 13.44 -1.51
C GLN A 35 8.28 14.57 -1.08
N ARG A 36 8.87 15.34 -2.00
CA ARG A 36 9.63 16.55 -1.63
C ARG A 36 8.77 17.61 -0.95
N ASP A 37 7.45 17.52 -1.16
CA ASP A 37 6.45 18.35 -0.53
C ASP A 37 5.88 17.64 0.70
N GLN A 38 6.23 18.12 1.89
CA GLN A 38 5.96 17.45 3.17
C GLN A 38 4.47 17.46 3.57
N ASP A 39 3.64 18.25 2.89
CA ASP A 39 2.22 18.38 3.21
C ASP A 39 1.33 17.41 2.43
N LYS A 40 1.90 16.56 1.57
CA LYS A 40 1.12 15.63 0.76
C LYS A 40 0.67 14.41 1.54
N LYS A 41 -0.62 14.08 1.40
CA LYS A 41 -1.19 12.81 1.86
C LYS A 41 -1.33 11.85 0.69
N PHE A 42 -1.17 10.57 0.95
CA PHE A 42 -1.25 9.50 -0.03
C PHE A 42 -2.38 8.55 0.33
N GLY A 43 -3.09 8.09 -0.70
CA GLY A 43 -4.02 6.98 -0.65
C GLY A 43 -3.57 5.88 -1.61
N ILE A 44 -3.89 4.63 -1.28
CA ILE A 44 -3.63 3.49 -2.17
C ILE A 44 -4.89 2.65 -2.26
N GLU A 45 -5.32 2.36 -3.48
CA GLU A 45 -6.35 1.38 -3.77
C GLU A 45 -5.70 0.09 -4.27
N PHE A 46 -6.13 -1.05 -3.73
CA PHE A 46 -5.57 -2.36 -4.06
C PHE A 46 -6.59 -3.49 -3.92
N GLU A 47 -6.39 -4.54 -4.69
CA GLU A 47 -7.30 -5.69 -4.73
C GLU A 47 -6.77 -6.88 -3.92
N CYS A 48 -7.69 -7.53 -3.20
CA CYS A 48 -7.42 -8.72 -2.39
C CYS A 48 -7.85 -10.03 -3.08
N GLY A 49 -8.38 -9.96 -4.31
CA GLY A 49 -9.06 -11.05 -5.02
C GLY A 49 -10.53 -10.72 -5.18
N ASP A 50 -11.33 -10.91 -4.13
CA ASP A 50 -12.80 -10.73 -4.17
C ASP A 50 -13.26 -9.37 -3.59
N CYS A 51 -12.32 -8.52 -3.20
CA CYS A 51 -12.58 -7.24 -2.55
C CYS A 51 -11.60 -6.16 -2.99
N CYS A 52 -12.08 -4.92 -3.05
CA CYS A 52 -11.25 -3.74 -3.22
C CYS A 52 -11.00 -3.12 -1.85
N LYS A 53 -9.77 -2.72 -1.59
CA LYS A 53 -9.38 -2.05 -0.34
C LYS A 53 -8.78 -0.70 -0.68
N LYS A 54 -9.09 0.29 0.14
CA LYS A 54 -8.53 1.64 0.04
C LYS A 54 -7.92 2.02 1.36
N VAL A 55 -6.64 2.35 1.36
CA VAL A 55 -5.95 2.92 2.52
C VAL A 55 -5.69 4.40 2.27
N ILE A 56 -5.91 5.24 3.28
CA ILE A 56 -5.70 6.70 3.21
C ILE A 56 -4.91 7.20 4.43
N ASN A 57 -4.63 8.51 4.44
CA ASN A 57 -3.88 9.21 5.47
C ASN A 57 -2.41 8.76 5.61
N GLY A 58 -1.82 8.25 4.51
CA GLY A 58 -0.38 8.04 4.47
C GLY A 58 0.34 9.36 4.22
N SER A 59 1.50 9.56 4.83
CA SER A 59 2.39 10.70 4.55
C SER A 59 3.69 10.29 3.85
N LYS A 60 4.05 9.00 3.91
CA LYS A 60 5.24 8.46 3.24
C LYS A 60 4.87 7.19 2.49
N LEU A 61 5.27 7.12 1.22
CA LEU A 61 5.01 6.00 0.32
C LEU A 61 6.29 5.59 -0.42
N PHE A 62 6.92 4.51 -0.05
CA PHE A 62 8.12 4.05 -0.74
C PHE A 62 7.98 2.61 -1.19
N PHE A 63 8.70 2.28 -2.26
CA PHE A 63 8.70 0.95 -2.84
C PHE A 63 9.95 0.20 -2.39
N ILE A 64 9.76 -0.99 -1.82
CA ILE A 64 10.84 -1.92 -1.50
C ILE A 64 10.62 -3.17 -2.35
N LYS A 65 11.46 -3.36 -3.37
CA LYS A 65 11.30 -4.42 -4.37
C LYS A 65 9.89 -4.33 -5.00
N ASN A 66 9.09 -5.39 -4.91
CA ASN A 66 7.74 -5.46 -5.47
C ASN A 66 6.65 -5.12 -4.44
N PHE A 67 6.97 -4.31 -3.42
CA PHE A 67 6.01 -3.90 -2.39
C PHE A 67 5.97 -2.39 -2.23
N ALA A 68 4.77 -1.84 -2.08
CA ALA A 68 4.55 -0.49 -1.59
C ALA A 68 4.39 -0.51 -0.07
N VAL A 69 5.08 0.41 0.60
CA VAL A 69 4.97 0.62 2.03
C VAL A 69 4.39 2.01 2.25
N LEU A 70 3.26 2.07 2.95
CA LEU A 70 2.60 3.31 3.31
C LEU A 70 2.66 3.51 4.83
N LEU A 71 3.14 4.68 5.25
CA LEU A 71 3.24 5.09 6.65
C LEU A 71 2.48 6.40 6.87
N PRO A 72 1.79 6.56 8.01
CA PRO A 72 1.20 7.84 8.42
C PRO A 72 2.26 8.75 9.05
N ASP A 73 1.86 9.98 9.39
CA ASP A 73 2.69 10.87 10.20
C ASP A 73 2.84 10.36 11.64
N ARG A 74 3.86 10.88 12.33
CA ARG A 74 4.09 10.52 13.73
C ARG A 74 2.89 10.94 14.57
N GLY A 75 2.26 9.97 15.22
CA GLY A 75 1.07 10.19 16.05
C GLY A 75 -0.25 9.97 15.33
N ASP A 76 -0.23 9.87 14.00
CA ASP A 76 -1.41 9.58 13.18
C ASP A 76 -1.60 8.08 12.95
N SER A 77 -2.66 7.71 12.24
CA SER A 77 -2.92 6.35 11.79
C SER A 77 -3.49 6.34 10.38
N LEU A 78 -3.24 5.25 9.68
CA LEU A 78 -3.87 4.97 8.39
C LEU A 78 -5.30 4.52 8.60
N LEU A 79 -6.16 4.86 7.67
CA LEU A 79 -7.53 4.36 7.61
C LEU A 79 -7.66 3.41 6.42
N LEU A 80 -7.93 2.14 6.70
CA LEU A 80 -8.24 1.14 5.69
C LEU A 80 -9.75 0.97 5.59
N LYS A 81 -10.28 1.10 4.38
CA LYS A 81 -11.68 0.82 4.02
C LYS A 81 -11.72 -0.41 3.12
N VAL A 82 -12.61 -1.35 3.40
CA VAL A 82 -12.83 -2.55 2.59
C VAL A 82 -14.17 -2.43 1.89
N PHE A 83 -14.15 -2.64 0.58
CA PHE A 83 -15.32 -2.57 -0.28
C PHE A 83 -15.62 -3.94 -0.88
N SER A 84 -16.89 -4.32 -0.85
CA SER A 84 -17.40 -5.48 -1.58
C SER A 84 -18.48 -4.99 -2.53
N GLY A 85 -18.20 -5.08 -3.83
CA GLY A 85 -18.94 -4.33 -4.85
C GLY A 85 -18.86 -2.83 -4.58
N SER A 86 -20.00 -2.14 -4.56
CA SER A 86 -20.07 -0.69 -4.31
C SER A 86 -20.33 -0.31 -2.85
N LYS A 87 -20.20 -1.26 -1.89
CA LYS A 87 -20.54 -1.03 -0.48
C LYS A 87 -19.30 -1.08 0.40
N LEU A 88 -19.17 -0.10 1.29
CA LEU A 88 -18.23 -0.15 2.41
C LEU A 88 -18.72 -1.21 3.40
N VAL A 89 -17.94 -2.26 3.59
CA VAL A 89 -18.29 -3.38 4.48
C VAL A 89 -17.48 -3.41 5.75
N GLU A 90 -16.29 -2.80 5.74
CA GLU A 90 -15.40 -2.77 6.91
C GLU A 90 -14.49 -1.54 6.89
N GLN A 91 -14.13 -1.08 8.09
CA GLN A 91 -13.16 -0.01 8.30
C GLN A 91 -12.20 -0.39 9.43
N GLN A 92 -10.90 -0.18 9.21
CA GLN A 92 -9.83 -0.51 10.16
C GLN A 92 -8.83 0.63 10.29
N ILE A 93 -8.25 0.78 11.48
CA ILE A 93 -7.17 1.73 11.75
C ILE A 93 -5.85 0.96 11.80
N LEU A 94 -4.85 1.41 11.04
CA LEU A 94 -3.54 0.76 10.94
C LEU A 94 -2.40 1.73 11.27
N ARG A 95 -1.29 1.19 11.79
CA ARG A 95 -0.06 1.98 12.01
C ARG A 95 0.86 2.03 10.79
N ALA A 96 0.72 1.07 9.89
CA ALA A 96 1.46 0.92 8.65
C ALA A 96 0.76 -0.12 7.78
N ILE A 97 1.02 -0.12 6.47
CA ILE A 97 0.60 -1.21 5.59
C ILE A 97 1.68 -1.48 4.53
N ILE A 98 1.82 -2.77 4.19
CA ILE A 98 2.70 -3.26 3.13
C ILE A 98 1.81 -3.95 2.10
N ILE A 99 1.86 -3.50 0.85
CA ILE A 99 0.97 -3.94 -0.22
C ILE A 99 1.83 -4.47 -1.36
N PRO A 100 1.59 -5.69 -1.88
CA PRO A 100 2.25 -6.14 -3.11
C PRO A 100 1.93 -5.18 -4.24
N ALA A 101 2.96 -4.67 -4.91
CA ALA A 101 2.82 -3.64 -5.93
C ALA A 101 1.95 -4.10 -7.12
N GLY A 102 2.03 -5.39 -7.49
CA GLY A 102 1.17 -5.99 -8.51
C GLY A 102 -0.31 -6.15 -8.11
N ARG A 103 -0.70 -5.71 -6.91
CA ARG A 103 -2.11 -5.65 -6.46
C ARG A 103 -2.63 -4.21 -6.37
N ILE A 104 -1.77 -3.22 -6.61
CA ILE A 104 -2.15 -1.80 -6.54
C ILE A 104 -2.92 -1.45 -7.81
N CYS A 105 -4.12 -0.91 -7.63
CA CYS A 105 -4.96 -0.41 -8.70
C CYS A 105 -4.72 1.09 -8.93
N ALA A 106 -4.51 1.84 -7.84
CA ALA A 106 -4.25 3.27 -7.91
C ALA A 106 -3.42 3.77 -6.72
N VAL A 107 -2.60 4.78 -6.96
CA VAL A 107 -1.97 5.62 -5.93
C VAL A 107 -2.54 7.03 -6.08
N GLU A 108 -3.16 7.54 -5.02
CA GLU A 108 -3.79 8.85 -4.98
C GLU A 108 -2.95 9.84 -4.18
N ILE A 109 -2.90 11.09 -4.64
CA ILE A 109 -2.16 12.17 -4.00
C ILE A 109 -3.17 13.22 -3.55
N ASN A 110 -3.08 13.61 -2.28
CA ASN A 110 -4.05 14.45 -1.58
C ASN A 110 -5.50 13.98 -1.79
N PRO A 111 -5.82 12.71 -1.51
CA PRO A 111 -7.17 12.20 -1.73
C PRO A 111 -8.14 12.94 -0.82
N VAL A 112 -9.13 13.60 -1.43
CA VAL A 112 -10.29 14.14 -0.72
C VAL A 112 -11.37 13.08 -0.74
N GLN A 113 -11.69 12.52 0.42
CA GLN A 113 -12.87 11.66 0.53
C GLN A 113 -14.11 12.50 0.70
N ILE A 114 -15.03 12.36 -0.25
CA ILE A 114 -16.41 12.81 -0.10
C ILE A 114 -17.17 11.58 0.42
N ASP A 115 -17.21 11.43 1.75
CA ASP A 115 -18.09 10.43 2.36
C ASP A 115 -19.54 10.88 2.11
N SER A 116 -20.28 10.12 1.30
CA SER A 116 -21.72 10.29 1.07
C SER A 116 -22.53 9.32 1.93
#